data_AF-A0A7K2NXM9-F1
#
_entry.id   AF-A0A7K2NXM9-F1
#
_cell.length_a   1.000
_cell.length_b   1.000
_cell.length_c   1.000
_cell.angle_alpha   90.00
_cell.angle_beta   90.00
_cell.angle_gamma   90.00
#
_symmetry.space_group_name_H-M   'P 1'
#
loop_
_entity.id
_entity.type
_entity.pdbx_description
1 polymer ?
#
loop_
_entity_poly.entity_id
_entity_poly.type
_entity_poly.pdbx_seq_one_letter_code
_entity_poly.pdbx_strand_id
1 'polypeptide(L)'
;GKRLGRIIRREVGEDPHIAFDFIGRATFATSVFLVRRGGTVVTCGSSTGYQHHYDNRYLWMNLKRIIGSHSANFQEQWECNRLVQMGRLMPALSEVHPLDRIGEASRRVQQNLHTGKVGVLCLAPEPGLGVTDPATRARIGEERLSPLRTQAGATPVPALAR
;
A
#
# COMPACT_ATOMS: atom_id res chain seq x y z
N GLY A 1 -8.83 8.39 -16.77
CA GLY A 1 -7.83 8.03 -17.79
C GLY A 1 -6.98 9.20 -18.29
N LYS A 2 -7.39 9.90 -19.37
CA LYS A 2 -6.53 10.83 -20.14
C LYS A 2 -5.83 11.93 -19.33
N ARG A 3 -6.51 12.57 -18.37
CA ARG A 3 -5.91 13.59 -17.48
C ARG A 3 -4.79 13.00 -16.63
N LEU A 4 -5.04 11.88 -15.97
CA LEU A 4 -4.05 11.19 -15.14
C LEU A 4 -2.85 10.72 -15.96
N GLY A 5 -3.07 10.21 -17.18
CA GLY A 5 -1.96 9.82 -18.07
C GLY A 5 -1.05 10.98 -18.46
N ARG A 6 -1.61 12.17 -18.68
CA ARG A 6 -0.80 13.39 -18.92
C ARG A 6 0.03 13.77 -17.69
N ILE A 7 -0.54 13.62 -16.49
CA ILE A 7 0.19 13.87 -15.25
C ILE A 7 1.33 12.87 -15.11
N ILE A 8 1.07 11.56 -15.25
CA ILE A 8 2.11 10.53 -15.11
C ILE A 8 3.27 10.76 -16.07
N ARG A 9 2.98 11.00 -17.36
CA ARG A 9 4.05 11.27 -18.35
C ARG A 9 4.80 12.58 -18.08
N ARG A 10 4.16 13.57 -17.47
CA ARG A 10 4.86 14.80 -17.05
C ARG A 10 5.80 14.53 -15.88
N GLU A 11 5.35 13.77 -14.88
CA GLU A 11 6.13 13.52 -13.66
C GLU A 11 7.21 12.44 -13.85
N VAL A 12 6.97 11.45 -14.71
CA VAL A 12 7.79 10.22 -14.83
C VAL A 12 8.33 10.01 -16.25
N GLY A 13 7.88 10.77 -17.24
CA GLY A 13 8.37 10.70 -18.63
C GLY A 13 7.74 9.60 -19.49
N GLU A 14 7.09 8.60 -18.90
CA GLU A 14 6.54 7.45 -19.62
C GLU A 14 5.23 6.92 -19.02
N ASP A 15 4.57 6.01 -19.73
CA ASP A 15 3.42 5.27 -19.21
C ASP A 15 3.88 4.18 -18.24
N PRO A 16 3.11 3.86 -17.18
CA PRO A 16 3.55 2.94 -16.14
C PRO A 16 3.75 1.52 -16.68
N HIS A 17 4.83 0.88 -16.23
CA HIS A 17 5.13 -0.52 -16.52
C HIS A 17 4.14 -1.48 -15.84
N ILE A 18 3.82 -1.16 -14.58
CA ILE A 18 2.92 -1.94 -13.74
C ILE A 18 1.92 -0.97 -13.09
N ALA A 19 0.64 -1.34 -13.10
CA ALA A 19 -0.37 -0.72 -12.25
C ALA A 19 -0.70 -1.68 -11.10
N PHE A 20 -0.53 -1.22 -9.86
CA PHE A 20 -0.87 -1.99 -8.65
C PHE A 20 -2.28 -1.60 -8.18
N ASP A 21 -3.28 -2.43 -8.51
CA ASP A 21 -4.71 -2.09 -8.32
C ASP A 21 -5.39 -2.98 -7.26
N PHE A 22 -5.75 -2.38 -6.14
CA PHE A 22 -6.57 -2.99 -5.08
C PHE A 22 -7.86 -2.18 -4.81
N ILE A 23 -8.07 -1.11 -5.58
CA ILE A 23 -9.21 -0.22 -5.45
C ILE A 23 -10.40 -0.79 -6.20
N GLY A 24 -10.20 -1.46 -7.34
CA GLY A 24 -11.22 -2.21 -8.06
C GLY A 24 -12.08 -1.35 -8.98
N ARG A 25 -13.41 -1.54 -8.95
CA ARG A 25 -14.38 -0.96 -9.89
C ARG A 25 -14.13 0.50 -10.28
N ALA A 26 -13.79 1.37 -9.33
CA ALA A 26 -13.58 2.80 -9.59
C ALA A 26 -12.32 3.11 -10.43
N THR A 27 -11.27 2.28 -10.36
CA THR A 27 -9.96 2.56 -10.97
C THR A 27 -9.57 1.60 -12.08
N PHE A 28 -10.11 0.38 -12.08
CA PHE A 28 -9.61 -0.72 -12.90
C PHE A 28 -9.56 -0.39 -14.41
N ALA A 29 -10.60 0.26 -14.95
CA ALA A 29 -10.61 0.74 -16.33
C ALA A 29 -9.47 1.74 -16.62
N THR A 30 -9.19 2.64 -15.67
CA THR A 30 -8.10 3.60 -15.78
C THR A 30 -6.75 2.91 -15.69
N SER A 31 -6.59 1.91 -14.82
CA SER A 31 -5.38 1.08 -14.72
C SER A 31 -5.07 0.37 -16.04
N VAL A 32 -6.07 -0.30 -16.64
CA VAL A 32 -5.93 -0.96 -17.96
C VAL A 32 -5.66 0.05 -19.07
N PHE A 33 -6.28 1.24 -19.03
CA PHE A 33 -6.04 2.29 -20.02
C PHE A 33 -4.60 2.82 -19.95
N LEU A 34 -4.09 3.10 -18.75
CA LEU A 34 -2.83 3.82 -18.55
C LEU A 34 -1.58 2.97 -18.64
N VAL A 35 -1.62 1.69 -18.24
CA VAL A 35 -0.41 0.85 -18.28
C VAL A 35 0.13 0.78 -19.72
N ARG A 36 1.44 0.82 -19.88
CA ARG A 36 2.08 0.88 -21.20
C ARG A 36 1.75 -0.32 -22.09
N ARG A 37 2.13 -0.26 -23.37
CA ARG A 37 2.10 -1.43 -24.26
C ARG A 37 2.98 -2.55 -23.70
N GLY A 38 2.43 -3.76 -23.58
CA GLY A 38 3.08 -4.91 -22.93
C GLY A 38 3.12 -4.84 -21.41
N GLY A 39 2.49 -3.84 -20.78
CA GLY A 39 2.50 -3.66 -19.33
C GLY A 39 1.48 -4.53 -18.60
N THR A 40 1.55 -4.49 -17.26
CA THR A 40 0.77 -5.38 -16.39
C THR A 40 -0.08 -4.59 -15.40
N VAL A 41 -1.36 -4.94 -15.31
CA VAL A 41 -2.18 -4.60 -14.14
C VAL A 41 -2.12 -5.78 -13.17
N VAL A 42 -1.56 -5.58 -11.98
CA VAL A 42 -1.62 -6.55 -10.89
C VAL A 42 -2.77 -6.18 -9.98
N THR A 43 -3.58 -7.15 -9.57
CA THR A 43 -4.71 -6.89 -8.66
C THR A 43 -4.84 -7.93 -7.56
N CYS A 44 -5.11 -7.46 -6.34
CA CYS A 44 -5.27 -8.30 -5.16
C CYS A 44 -6.53 -8.01 -4.34
N GLY A 45 -7.33 -7.04 -4.77
CA GLY A 45 -8.48 -6.56 -4.01
C GLY A 45 -9.36 -5.64 -4.84
N SER A 46 -10.52 -5.27 -4.29
CA SER A 46 -11.52 -4.48 -4.99
C SER A 46 -12.36 -3.65 -4.04
N SER A 47 -11.70 -2.74 -3.32
CA SER A 47 -12.28 -1.94 -2.24
C SER A 47 -13.56 -1.19 -2.62
N THR A 48 -13.70 -0.78 -3.89
CA THR A 48 -14.85 -0.01 -4.42
C THR A 48 -15.89 -0.87 -5.18
N GLY A 49 -15.67 -2.18 -5.24
CA GLY A 49 -16.53 -3.17 -5.91
C GLY A 49 -15.74 -4.14 -6.81
N TYR A 50 -16.11 -5.43 -6.78
CA TYR A 50 -15.43 -6.51 -7.49
C TYR A 50 -15.88 -6.71 -8.94
N GLN A 51 -16.98 -6.08 -9.36
CA GLN A 51 -17.42 -6.09 -10.76
C GLN A 51 -16.65 -5.06 -11.57
N HIS A 52 -15.60 -5.51 -12.26
CA HIS A 52 -14.74 -4.64 -13.06
C HIS A 52 -15.28 -4.54 -14.49
N HIS A 53 -15.28 -3.32 -15.02
CA HIS A 53 -15.58 -3.04 -16.41
C HIS A 53 -14.39 -2.28 -17.00
N TYR A 54 -13.88 -2.71 -18.14
CA TYR A 54 -12.80 -2.03 -18.85
C TYR A 54 -12.96 -2.24 -20.35
N ASP A 55 -12.35 -1.37 -21.13
CA ASP A 55 -12.33 -1.50 -22.58
C ASP A 55 -11.22 -2.46 -23.00
N ASN A 56 -11.63 -3.67 -23.41
CA ASN A 56 -10.74 -4.76 -23.76
C ASN A 56 -9.83 -4.44 -24.96
N ARG A 57 -10.18 -3.46 -25.80
CA ARG A 57 -9.35 -3.00 -26.93
C ARG A 57 -7.98 -2.53 -26.43
N TYR A 58 -7.93 -1.81 -25.31
CA TYR A 58 -6.67 -1.38 -24.72
C TYR A 58 -5.83 -2.53 -24.22
N LEU A 59 -6.44 -3.64 -23.82
CA LEU A 59 -5.75 -4.83 -23.36
C LEU A 59 -5.10 -5.58 -24.53
N TRP A 60 -5.90 -6.04 -25.50
CA TRP A 60 -5.39 -6.93 -26.55
C TRP A 60 -4.54 -6.20 -27.60
N MET A 61 -4.93 -4.99 -28.04
CA MET A 61 -4.17 -4.28 -29.09
C MET A 61 -2.80 -3.84 -28.58
N ASN A 62 -2.67 -3.66 -27.26
CA ASN A 62 -1.42 -3.27 -26.64
C ASN A 62 -0.74 -4.42 -25.89
N LEU A 63 -1.18 -5.67 -26.07
CA LEU A 63 -0.54 -6.87 -25.52
C LEU A 63 -0.33 -6.81 -23.99
N LYS A 64 -1.27 -6.17 -23.28
CA LYS A 64 -1.19 -5.98 -21.82
C LYS A 64 -1.63 -7.24 -21.09
N ARG A 65 -1.27 -7.36 -19.81
CA ARG A 65 -1.67 -8.48 -18.94
C ARG A 65 -2.43 -7.99 -17.72
N ILE A 66 -3.38 -8.79 -17.25
CA ILE A 66 -4.01 -8.65 -15.93
C ILE A 66 -3.60 -9.87 -15.12
N ILE A 67 -3.01 -9.66 -13.96
CA ILE A 67 -2.57 -10.73 -13.05
C ILE A 67 -3.33 -10.60 -11.74
N GLY A 68 -4.11 -11.63 -11.42
CA GLY A 68 -4.68 -11.80 -10.09
C GLY A 68 -3.59 -12.29 -9.13
N SER A 69 -3.53 -11.69 -7.94
CA SER A 69 -2.63 -12.06 -6.86
C SER A 69 -3.42 -12.12 -5.56
N HIS A 70 -3.14 -13.08 -4.70
CA HIS A 70 -3.83 -13.18 -3.41
C HIS A 70 -2.85 -13.59 -2.33
N SER A 71 -2.66 -12.71 -1.34
CA SER A 71 -1.73 -12.91 -0.25
C SER A 71 -0.32 -13.24 -0.77
N ALA A 72 0.41 -14.08 -0.05
CA ALA A 72 1.72 -14.59 -0.38
C ALA A 72 1.86 -16.02 0.14
N ASN A 73 2.53 -16.89 -0.60
CA ASN A 73 2.92 -18.20 -0.09
C ASN A 73 4.06 -18.06 0.96
N PHE A 74 4.41 -19.16 1.63
CA PHE A 74 5.38 -19.11 2.72
C PHE A 74 6.79 -18.67 2.25
N GLN A 75 7.21 -19.06 1.06
CA GLN A 75 8.50 -18.64 0.49
C GLN A 75 8.52 -17.12 0.23
N GLU A 76 7.46 -16.57 -0.35
CA GLU A 76 7.33 -15.12 -0.59
C GLU A 76 7.31 -14.34 0.73
N GLN A 77 6.61 -14.85 1.74
CA GLN A 77 6.60 -14.27 3.09
C GLN A 77 8.01 -14.29 3.72
N TRP A 78 8.75 -15.38 3.56
CA TRP A 78 10.12 -15.52 4.05
C TRP A 78 11.06 -14.50 3.41
N GLU A 79 11.03 -14.35 2.08
CA GLU A 79 11.86 -13.36 1.38
C GLU A 79 11.47 -11.92 1.74
N CYS A 80 10.18 -11.64 1.92
CA CYS A 80 9.72 -10.34 2.43
C CYS A 80 10.28 -10.05 3.82
N ASN A 81 10.20 -11.02 4.74
CA ASN A 81 10.77 -10.89 6.09
C ASN A 81 12.29 -10.69 6.05
N ARG A 82 13.00 -11.39 5.16
CA ARG A 82 14.43 -11.19 4.93
C ARG A 82 14.74 -9.76 4.50
N LEU A 83 13.96 -9.16 3.60
CA LEU A 83 14.12 -7.75 3.21
C LEU A 83 13.88 -6.79 4.37
N VAL A 84 12.95 -7.10 5.28
CA VAL A 84 12.73 -6.35 6.53
C VAL A 84 13.96 -6.45 7.44
N GLN A 85 14.48 -7.67 7.67
CA GLN A 85 15.68 -7.90 8.49
C GLN A 85 16.92 -7.17 7.94
N MET A 86 17.06 -7.12 6.61
CA MET A 86 18.14 -6.37 5.95
C MET A 86 17.98 -4.84 6.02
N GLY A 87 16.88 -4.35 6.57
CA GLY A 87 16.54 -2.92 6.59
C GLY A 87 16.30 -2.35 5.19
N ARG A 88 15.81 -3.17 4.25
CA ARG A 88 15.45 -2.76 2.88
C ARG A 88 13.97 -2.41 2.76
N LEU A 89 13.11 -3.07 3.54
CA LEU A 89 11.69 -2.74 3.70
C LEU A 89 11.42 -2.31 5.13
N MET A 90 10.68 -1.21 5.30
CA MET A 90 10.36 -0.65 6.61
C MET A 90 8.86 -0.82 6.91
N PRO A 91 8.49 -1.04 8.18
CA PRO A 91 7.09 -1.09 8.57
C PRO A 91 6.36 0.21 8.20
N ALA A 92 5.16 0.07 7.64
CA ALA A 92 4.29 1.20 7.34
C ALA A 92 3.37 1.55 8.54
N LEU A 93 3.82 1.33 9.78
CA LEU A 93 3.05 1.59 10.99
C LEU A 93 2.85 3.10 11.18
N SER A 94 1.60 3.54 11.34
CA SER A 94 1.26 4.96 11.51
C SER A 94 0.70 5.29 12.88
N GLU A 95 -0.14 4.43 13.42
CA GLU A 95 -0.77 4.59 14.73
C GLU A 95 -0.81 3.25 15.48
N VAL A 96 -0.90 3.32 16.81
CA VAL A 96 -0.95 2.16 17.70
C VAL A 96 -2.06 2.36 18.71
N HIS A 97 -2.95 1.37 18.85
CA HIS A 97 -4.04 1.36 19.80
C HIS A 97 -3.87 0.22 20.81
N PRO A 98 -4.36 0.35 22.05
CA PRO A 98 -4.48 -0.79 22.96
C PRO A 98 -5.58 -1.76 22.51
N LEU A 99 -5.52 -3.02 22.96
CA LEU A 99 -6.44 -4.09 22.56
C LEU A 99 -7.91 -3.75 22.86
N ASP A 100 -8.19 -3.11 23.99
CA ASP A 100 -9.52 -2.68 24.40
C ASP A 100 -10.12 -1.59 23.49
N ARG A 101 -9.31 -0.98 22.61
CA ARG A 101 -9.72 -0.01 21.59
C ARG A 101 -9.70 -0.56 20.16
N ILE A 102 -9.62 -1.88 19.97
CA ILE A 102 -9.58 -2.51 18.64
C ILE A 102 -10.78 -2.14 17.74
N GLY A 103 -11.95 -1.86 18.33
CA GLY A 103 -13.12 -1.41 17.59
C GLY A 103 -12.92 -0.02 16.94
N GLU A 104 -12.30 0.91 17.67
CA GLU A 104 -11.94 2.23 17.16
C GLU A 104 -10.86 2.13 16.08
N ALA A 105 -9.79 1.38 16.36
CA ALA A 105 -8.73 1.09 15.39
C ALA A 105 -9.30 0.55 14.07
N SER A 106 -10.20 -0.43 14.16
CA SER A 106 -10.88 -1.03 13.00
C SER A 106 -11.79 -0.04 12.28
N ARG A 107 -12.50 0.83 13.02
CA ARG A 107 -13.37 1.87 12.45
C ARG A 107 -12.57 2.91 11.65
N ARG A 108 -11.37 3.29 12.13
CA ARG A 108 -10.47 4.19 11.41
C ARG A 108 -10.02 3.59 10.08
N VAL A 109 -9.75 2.27 10.06
CA VAL A 109 -9.47 1.55 8.80
C VAL A 109 -10.67 1.56 7.88
N GLN A 110 -11.85 1.19 8.39
CA GLN A 110 -13.11 1.17 7.63
C GLN A 110 -13.43 2.53 6.98
N GLN A 111 -13.15 3.63 7.69
CA GLN A 111 -13.44 4.99 7.23
C GLN A 111 -12.30 5.64 6.44
N ASN A 112 -11.20 4.93 6.17
CA ASN A 112 -9.99 5.46 5.53
C ASN A 112 -9.42 6.70 6.24
N LEU A 113 -9.47 6.73 7.59
CA LEU A 113 -8.97 7.83 8.42
C LEU A 113 -7.49 7.67 8.82
N HIS A 114 -6.74 6.83 8.10
CA HIS A 114 -5.34 6.53 8.36
C HIS A 114 -4.60 6.32 7.04
N THR A 115 -3.27 6.47 7.08
CA THR A 115 -2.35 6.06 6.01
C THR A 115 -1.44 4.98 6.58
N GLY A 116 -1.10 3.95 5.79
CA GLY A 116 -0.22 2.86 6.26
C GLY A 116 -0.97 1.79 7.04
N LYS A 117 -0.46 1.44 8.23
CA LYS A 117 -0.95 0.34 9.07
C LYS A 117 -1.30 0.84 10.47
N VAL A 118 -2.50 0.48 10.92
CA VAL A 118 -2.94 0.63 12.31
C VAL A 118 -2.48 -0.60 13.10
N GLY A 119 -1.62 -0.39 14.09
CA GLY A 119 -1.17 -1.43 15.02
C GLY A 119 -2.07 -1.53 16.24
N VAL A 120 -2.14 -2.73 16.82
CA VAL A 120 -2.85 -2.97 18.08
C VAL A 120 -1.91 -3.68 19.04
N LEU A 121 -1.72 -3.11 20.22
CA LEU A 121 -1.02 -3.77 21.32
C LEU A 121 -1.91 -4.90 21.84
N CYS A 122 -1.41 -6.13 21.82
CA CYS A 122 -2.09 -7.27 22.44
C CYS A 122 -1.60 -7.46 23.88
N LEU A 123 -0.61 -8.34 24.09
CA LEU A 123 0.00 -8.55 25.40
C LEU A 123 1.13 -7.57 25.72
N ALA A 124 1.64 -6.84 24.71
CA ALA A 124 2.64 -5.80 24.95
C ALA A 124 1.98 -4.65 25.73
N PRO A 125 2.47 -4.31 26.94
CA PRO A 125 1.83 -3.29 27.77
C PRO A 125 2.00 -1.87 27.22
N GLU A 126 3.03 -1.64 26.40
CA GLU A 126 3.33 -0.34 25.80
C GLU A 126 4.07 -0.51 24.45
N PRO A 127 4.06 0.53 23.58
CA PRO A 127 4.85 0.54 22.36
C PRO A 127 6.36 0.56 22.62
N GLY A 128 7.16 0.14 21.63
CA GLY A 128 8.63 0.25 21.70
C GLY A 128 9.35 -0.96 22.30
N LEU A 129 8.60 -1.94 22.81
CA LEU A 129 9.14 -3.20 23.30
C LEU A 129 9.49 -4.19 22.17
N GLY A 130 10.23 -5.24 22.50
CA GLY A 130 10.51 -6.39 21.62
C GLY A 130 11.77 -6.27 20.74
N VAL A 131 12.57 -5.21 20.89
CA VAL A 131 13.85 -5.07 20.17
C VAL A 131 14.90 -5.96 20.84
N THR A 132 15.38 -6.99 20.12
CA THR A 132 16.44 -7.90 20.59
C THR A 132 17.81 -7.64 19.95
N ASP A 133 17.84 -6.90 18.82
CA ASP A 133 19.07 -6.41 18.18
C ASP A 133 19.05 -4.87 18.11
N PRO A 134 19.44 -4.19 19.21
CA PRO A 134 19.46 -2.73 19.26
C PRO A 134 20.51 -2.12 18.33
N ALA A 135 21.61 -2.83 18.03
CA ALA A 135 22.66 -2.34 17.15
C ALA A 135 22.17 -2.19 15.71
N THR A 136 21.46 -3.20 15.18
CA THR A 136 20.81 -3.11 13.87
C THR A 136 19.73 -2.04 13.83
N ARG A 137 18.91 -1.93 14.89
CA ARG A 137 17.89 -0.87 14.99
C ARG A 137 18.52 0.53 14.90
N ALA A 138 19.58 0.77 15.68
CA ALA A 138 20.30 2.05 15.68
C ALA A 138 20.93 2.35 14.32
N ARG A 139 21.53 1.34 13.67
CA ARG A 139 22.12 1.46 12.33
C ARG A 139 21.10 1.82 11.25
N ILE A 140 19.87 1.30 11.33
CA ILE A 140 18.80 1.64 10.37
C ILE A 140 18.23 3.03 10.67
N GLY A 141 18.09 3.37 11.96
CA GLY A 141 17.58 4.65 12.44
C GLY A 141 16.06 4.67 12.62
N GLU A 142 15.59 5.32 13.69
CA GLU A 142 14.17 5.35 14.07
C GLU A 142 13.30 6.04 13.01
N GLU A 143 13.77 7.15 12.43
CA GLU A 143 13.05 7.89 11.39
C GLU A 143 12.74 7.02 10.18
N ARG A 144 13.69 6.16 9.81
CA ARG A 144 13.54 5.25 8.68
C ARG A 144 12.65 4.06 9.02
N LEU A 145 12.68 3.58 10.27
CA LEU A 145 11.83 2.49 10.75
C LEU A 145 10.36 2.90 10.90
N SER A 146 10.11 4.19 11.14
CA SER A 146 8.79 4.74 11.48
C SER A 146 8.36 5.88 10.53
N PRO A 147 8.43 5.71 9.19
CA PRO A 147 8.29 6.82 8.23
C PRO A 147 6.87 7.41 8.18
N LEU A 148 5.86 6.65 8.59
CA LEU A 148 4.45 7.09 8.62
C LEU A 148 3.96 7.40 10.03
N ARG A 149 4.82 7.25 11.04
CA ARG A 149 4.45 7.48 12.42
C ARG A 149 4.43 8.98 12.64
N THR A 150 3.24 9.53 12.82
CA THR A 150 3.08 10.95 13.12
C THR A 150 3.68 11.18 14.51
N GLN A 151 4.74 12.00 14.62
CA GLN A 151 5.10 12.55 15.92
C GLN A 151 3.86 13.28 16.45
N ALA A 152 3.51 13.10 17.72
CA ALA A 152 2.35 13.74 18.32
C ALA A 152 2.38 15.25 18.00
N GLY A 153 1.50 15.71 17.10
CA GLY A 153 1.43 17.11 16.66
C GLY A 153 1.37 17.37 15.15
N ALA A 154 1.55 16.40 14.24
CA ALA A 154 1.45 16.70 12.81
C ALA A 154 -0.01 16.76 12.31
N THR A 155 -0.32 17.84 11.59
CA THR A 155 -1.64 18.18 11.02
C THR A 155 -2.17 17.06 10.12
N PRO A 156 -3.47 16.70 10.20
CA PRO A 156 -4.04 15.68 9.33
C PRO A 156 -3.89 16.06 7.86
N VAL A 157 -3.44 15.10 7.04
CA VAL A 157 -3.42 15.22 5.57
C VAL A 157 -4.86 15.44 5.11
N PRO A 158 -5.17 16.49 4.31
CA PRO A 158 -6.53 16.75 3.89
C PRO A 158 -7.06 15.55 3.11
N ALA A 159 -8.25 15.09 3.48
CA ALA A 159 -8.96 14.06 2.76
C ALA A 159 -9.07 14.47 1.28
N LEU A 160 -8.63 13.60 0.37
CA LEU A 160 -8.86 13.78 -1.05
C LEU A 160 -10.37 13.98 -1.25
N ALA A 161 -10.75 15.19 -1.65
CA ALA A 161 -12.12 15.56 -1.91
C ALA A 161 -12.77 14.56 -2.87
N ARG A 162 -13.97 14.12 -2.51
CA ARG A 162 -14.81 13.20 -3.29
C ARG A 162 -15.17 13.78 -4.66
#